data_AF-A0A9P3CSV4-F1
#
_entry.id   AF-A0A9P3CSV4-F1
#
_cell.length_a   1.000
_cell.length_b   1.000
_cell.length_c   1.000
_cell.angle_alpha   90.00
_cell.angle_beta   90.00
_cell.angle_gamma   90.00
#
_symmetry.space_group_name_H-M   'P 1'
#
loop_
_entity.id
_entity.type
_entity.pdbx_description
1 polymer ?
#
loop_
_entity_poly.entity_id
_entity_poly.type
_entity_poly.pdbx_seq_one_letter_code
_entity_poly.pdbx_strand_id
1 'polypeptide(L)'
;MAVVPTLFCNSLRRRPSYASVIPTLLAQAKYDQEPEQLLNTHDIAVPITVETDPRTGISKPTRHLRFLLLSPSSVADDKLEATLERIQHFSFLTTEPITIIFLLNPTRNTSFQSARHLAENGAGPRADGVGGTMAFTKLQAEMMNSILLPHIPILPLHRVDSLPTLLQSHAAKYLNHKPHPTRSTTTSRDLMQLCTLRQPMQGFTTNVLSDTFDNLHDMAQAMSRPPNAPASSSPTAIAAFALDILSQPIERWDENGTLRMSSDDPSPQGRLKTLKRLVGQAETEAMVDFWREEKEL
;
A
#
# COMPACT_ATOMS: atom_id res chain seq x y z
N MET A 1 24.54 10.66 -20.02
CA MET A 1 23.82 11.93 -19.79
C MET A 1 23.80 12.18 -18.29
N ALA A 2 24.63 13.10 -17.81
CA ALA A 2 24.69 13.45 -16.41
C ALA A 2 24.40 14.93 -16.28
N VAL A 3 23.25 15.24 -15.69
CA VAL A 3 23.16 15.98 -14.43
C VAL A 3 21.71 15.95 -14.02
N VAL A 4 21.49 15.59 -12.76
CA VAL A 4 20.16 15.74 -12.17
C VAL A 4 20.24 16.82 -11.09
N PRO A 5 19.60 17.99 -11.32
CA PRO A 5 19.44 18.99 -10.26
C PRO A 5 18.74 18.32 -9.08
N THR A 6 19.41 18.15 -7.95
CA THR A 6 18.84 17.40 -6.82
C THR A 6 18.51 18.37 -5.71
N LEU A 7 17.23 18.42 -5.30
CA LEU A 7 16.81 19.14 -4.11
C LEU A 7 16.89 18.18 -2.92
N PHE A 8 17.37 18.64 -1.78
CA PHE A 8 17.37 17.83 -0.56
C PHE A 8 16.99 18.65 0.67
N CYS A 9 16.46 17.95 1.67
CA CYS A 9 15.95 18.56 2.88
C CYS A 9 17.10 19.05 3.77
N ASN A 10 17.00 20.26 4.31
CA ASN A 10 17.97 20.79 5.26
C ASN A 10 18.13 19.94 6.53
N SER A 11 17.08 19.21 6.92
CA SER A 11 17.10 18.30 8.07
C SER A 11 18.08 17.14 7.87
N LEU A 12 18.48 16.84 6.63
CA LEU A 12 19.44 15.79 6.31
C LEU A 12 20.81 16.05 6.99
N ARG A 13 21.21 17.30 7.17
CA ARG A 13 22.42 17.69 7.93
C ARG A 13 22.40 17.23 9.38
N ARG A 14 21.20 17.15 9.97
CA ARG A 14 21.02 16.74 11.37
C ARG A 14 21.01 15.22 11.54
N ARG A 15 21.09 14.45 10.44
CA ARG A 15 21.04 12.99 10.45
C ARG A 15 22.45 12.43 10.30
N PRO A 16 23.08 11.94 11.39
CA PRO A 16 24.45 11.44 11.38
C PRO A 16 24.75 10.44 10.27
N SER A 17 23.81 9.51 10.04
CA SER A 17 23.91 8.45 9.05
C SER A 17 24.07 8.93 7.61
N TYR A 18 23.72 10.19 7.31
CA TYR A 18 23.77 10.76 5.96
C TYR A 18 24.65 12.01 5.86
N ALA A 19 25.21 12.49 6.96
CA ALA A 19 25.96 13.74 6.97
C ALA A 19 27.14 13.75 5.98
N SER A 20 27.79 12.59 5.77
CA SER A 20 28.94 12.46 4.86
C SER A 20 28.59 12.62 3.38
N VAL A 21 27.33 12.42 2.96
CA VAL A 21 26.94 12.52 1.55
C VAL A 21 26.60 13.95 1.12
N ILE A 22 26.37 14.84 2.07
CA ILE A 22 25.87 16.20 1.81
C ILE A 22 26.84 17.00 0.92
N PRO A 23 28.17 16.98 1.15
CA PRO A 23 29.11 17.64 0.23
C PRO A 23 29.00 17.11 -1.20
N THR A 24 28.79 15.80 -1.38
CA THR A 24 28.63 15.18 -2.69
C THR A 24 27.30 15.56 -3.36
N LEU A 25 26.20 15.62 -2.61
CA LEU A 25 24.90 16.07 -3.12
C LEU A 25 24.95 17.54 -3.55
N LEU A 26 25.60 18.40 -2.75
CA LEU A 26 25.82 19.80 -3.09
C LEU A 26 26.66 19.96 -4.36
N ALA A 27 27.74 19.18 -4.50
CA ALA A 27 28.60 19.23 -5.68
C ALA A 27 27.89 18.75 -6.97
N GLN A 28 26.87 17.89 -6.84
CA GLN A 28 26.11 17.37 -7.96
C GLN A 28 24.91 18.24 -8.37
N ALA A 29 24.44 19.11 -7.48
CA ALA A 29 23.41 20.08 -7.82
C ALA A 29 23.97 21.10 -8.83
N LYS A 30 23.43 21.12 -10.06
CA LYS A 30 23.68 22.24 -10.98
C LYS A 30 22.69 23.36 -10.73
N TYR A 31 23.24 24.55 -10.50
CA TYR A 31 22.62 25.87 -10.29
C TYR A 31 21.64 26.23 -11.42
N ASP A 32 20.44 26.78 -11.15
CA ASP A 32 20.15 28.17 -10.74
C ASP A 32 19.35 28.36 -9.42
N GLN A 33 19.18 27.31 -8.62
CA GLN A 33 18.38 27.34 -7.38
C GLN A 33 19.15 26.79 -6.17
N GLU A 34 18.79 27.22 -4.95
CA GLU A 34 19.33 26.61 -3.73
C GLU A 34 18.92 25.13 -3.65
N PRO A 35 19.90 24.20 -3.65
CA PRO A 35 19.62 22.76 -3.65
C PRO A 35 19.14 22.25 -2.29
N GLU A 36 19.40 23.01 -1.23
CA GLU A 36 18.96 22.68 0.11
C GLU A 36 17.69 23.46 0.42
N GLN A 37 16.58 22.76 0.68
CA GLN A 37 15.29 23.38 0.93
C GLN A 37 14.62 22.77 2.15
N LEU A 38 13.62 23.47 2.71
CA LEU A 38 12.76 22.89 3.74
C LEU A 38 11.73 21.97 3.07
N LEU A 39 12.09 20.71 2.90
CA LEU A 39 11.19 19.68 2.38
C LEU A 39 10.44 19.06 3.55
N ASN A 40 9.14 19.30 3.64
CA ASN A 40 8.33 18.86 4.79
C ASN A 40 7.99 17.37 4.76
N THR A 41 8.04 16.73 3.60
CA THR A 41 7.45 15.38 3.38
C THR A 41 8.43 14.33 2.92
N HIS A 42 9.61 14.72 2.42
CA HIS A 42 10.60 13.83 1.82
C HIS A 42 12.00 14.40 2.03
N ASP A 43 13.01 13.55 1.84
CA ASP A 43 14.40 13.93 2.10
C ASP A 43 15.12 14.40 0.84
N ILE A 44 14.80 13.84 -0.33
CA ILE A 44 15.43 14.18 -1.62
C ILE A 44 14.38 14.21 -2.73
N ALA A 45 14.45 15.19 -3.63
CA ALA A 45 13.68 15.27 -4.86
C ALA A 45 14.60 15.32 -6.08
N VAL A 46 14.29 14.48 -7.06
CA VAL A 46 15.09 14.30 -8.27
C VAL A 46 14.17 14.55 -9.47
N PRO A 47 14.36 15.61 -10.28
CA PRO A 47 13.51 15.90 -11.42
C PRO A 47 13.59 14.80 -12.46
N ILE A 48 12.43 14.36 -12.90
CA ILE A 48 12.24 13.31 -13.92
C ILE A 48 11.56 13.87 -15.18
N THR A 49 11.02 15.08 -15.12
CA THR A 49 10.50 15.78 -16.30
C THR A 49 10.89 17.23 -16.18
N VAL A 50 11.46 17.76 -17.26
CA VAL A 50 11.86 19.16 -17.38
C VAL A 50 11.15 19.70 -18.60
N GLU A 51 10.40 20.77 -18.43
CA GLU A 51 9.73 21.47 -19.51
C GLU A 51 10.49 22.76 -19.78
N THR A 52 10.83 22.99 -21.04
CA THR A 52 11.47 24.21 -21.49
C THR A 52 10.39 25.16 -21.98
N ASP A 53 10.24 26.30 -21.34
CA ASP A 53 9.31 27.33 -21.78
C ASP A 53 9.73 27.82 -23.19
N PRO A 54 8.87 27.68 -24.21
CA PRO A 54 9.19 28.04 -25.59
C PRO A 54 9.42 29.54 -25.79
N ARG A 55 8.96 30.40 -24.86
CA ARG A 55 9.11 31.86 -24.96
C ARG A 55 10.36 32.39 -24.28
N THR A 56 10.76 31.79 -23.16
CA THR A 56 11.88 32.26 -22.34
C THR A 56 13.13 31.39 -22.50
N GLY A 57 12.99 30.18 -23.04
CA GLY A 57 14.06 29.18 -23.11
C GLY A 57 14.44 28.61 -21.73
N ILE A 58 13.75 29.01 -20.66
CA ILE A 58 14.05 28.58 -19.30
C ILE A 58 13.48 27.18 -19.11
N SER A 59 14.35 26.26 -18.68
CA SER A 59 13.98 24.89 -18.38
C SER A 59 13.60 24.77 -16.91
N LYS A 60 12.36 24.36 -16.63
CA LYS A 60 11.86 24.18 -15.27
C LYS A 60 11.48 22.71 -15.03
N PRO A 61 11.89 22.11 -13.90
CA PRO A 61 11.42 20.77 -13.56
C PRO A 61 9.92 20.81 -13.24
N THR A 62 9.15 19.94 -13.90
CA THR A 62 7.69 19.85 -13.74
C THR A 62 7.27 18.63 -12.93
N ARG A 63 8.08 17.58 -12.94
CA ARG A 63 7.85 16.37 -12.15
C ARG A 63 9.12 15.91 -11.47
N HIS A 64 8.96 15.43 -10.23
CA HIS A 64 10.04 14.92 -9.41
C HIS A 64 9.79 13.46 -9.01
N LEU A 65 10.87 12.72 -8.82
CA LEU A 65 10.91 11.46 -8.10
C LEU A 65 11.38 11.78 -6.68
N ARG A 66 10.56 11.44 -5.70
CA ARG A 66 10.82 11.80 -4.30
C ARG A 66 11.33 10.59 -3.54
N PHE A 67 12.30 10.84 -2.66
CA PHE A 67 12.92 9.82 -1.86
C PHE A 67 12.79 10.11 -0.38
N LEU A 68 12.42 9.08 0.36
CA LEU A 68 12.51 9.04 1.81
C LEU A 68 13.74 8.21 2.19
N LEU A 69 14.67 8.80 2.92
CA LEU A 69 15.87 8.11 3.39
C LEU A 69 15.59 7.55 4.78
N LEU A 70 15.89 6.28 5.02
CA LEU A 70 15.73 5.60 6.31
C LEU A 70 17.01 4.84 6.66
N SER A 71 17.33 4.77 7.94
CA SER A 71 18.47 4.00 8.46
C SER A 71 18.01 3.09 9.59
N PRO A 72 18.86 2.19 10.15
CA PRO A 72 18.45 1.28 11.20
C PRO A 72 17.91 2.02 12.43
N SER A 73 18.43 3.22 12.71
CA SER A 73 17.94 4.12 13.75
C SER A 73 16.51 4.65 13.55
N SER A 74 15.95 4.54 12.34
CA SER A 74 14.56 4.88 12.03
C SER A 74 13.60 3.74 12.40
N VAL A 75 14.10 2.51 12.54
CA VAL A 75 13.30 1.30 12.81
C VAL A 75 13.53 0.78 14.24
N ALA A 76 14.21 1.60 15.07
CA ALA A 76 14.31 1.35 16.49
C ALA A 76 12.90 1.30 17.11
N ASP A 77 12.70 0.46 18.13
CA ASP A 77 11.37 0.17 18.67
C ASP A 77 10.63 1.43 19.12
N ASP A 78 11.35 2.42 19.63
CA ASP A 78 10.82 3.72 20.07
C ASP A 78 10.42 4.67 18.92
N LYS A 79 10.81 4.36 17.67
CA LYS A 79 10.64 5.23 16.50
C LYS A 79 9.92 4.58 15.32
N LEU A 80 9.66 3.28 15.41
CA LEU A 80 9.06 2.52 14.33
C LEU A 80 7.68 3.06 13.95
N GLU A 81 6.80 3.25 14.93
CA GLU A 81 5.44 3.75 14.72
C GLU A 81 5.44 5.12 14.03
N ALA A 82 6.17 6.08 14.59
CA ALA A 82 6.33 7.42 13.97
C ALA A 82 6.95 7.36 12.56
N THR A 83 7.80 6.37 12.28
CA THR A 83 8.37 6.16 10.96
C THR A 83 7.34 5.60 9.97
N LEU A 84 6.48 4.68 10.41
CA LEU A 84 5.38 4.16 9.61
C LEU A 84 4.36 5.25 9.30
N GLU A 85 3.99 6.09 10.28
CA GLU A 85 3.14 7.27 10.06
C GLU A 85 3.77 8.24 9.06
N ARG A 86 5.08 8.47 9.16
CA ARG A 86 5.81 9.30 8.19
C ARG A 86 5.77 8.70 6.78
N ILE A 87 5.92 7.39 6.64
CA ILE A 87 5.81 6.69 5.35
C ILE A 87 4.40 6.81 4.78
N GLN A 88 3.39 6.62 5.63
CA GLN A 88 1.99 6.76 5.27
C GLN A 88 1.72 8.18 4.75
N HIS A 89 2.11 9.20 5.52
CA HIS A 89 1.95 10.59 5.12
C HIS A 89 2.72 10.92 3.82
N PHE A 90 3.93 10.38 3.67
CA PHE A 90 4.73 10.53 2.46
C PHE A 90 4.00 9.98 1.22
N SER A 91 3.25 8.88 1.36
CA SER A 91 2.44 8.32 0.27
C SER A 91 1.19 9.10 -0.07
N PHE A 92 0.52 9.72 0.90
CA PHE A 92 -0.72 10.45 0.65
C PHE A 92 -0.50 11.87 0.11
N LEU A 93 0.64 12.48 0.42
CA LEU A 93 0.90 13.89 0.07
C LEU A 93 1.44 14.12 -1.34
N THR A 94 1.56 13.09 -2.16
CA THR A 94 2.09 13.26 -3.52
C THR A 94 1.51 12.27 -4.51
N THR A 95 1.23 12.80 -5.71
CA THR A 95 0.87 12.02 -6.91
C THR A 95 2.10 11.69 -7.76
N GLU A 96 3.27 12.16 -7.34
CA GLU A 96 4.54 11.89 -7.99
C GLU A 96 5.11 10.53 -7.55
N PRO A 97 5.96 9.88 -8.36
CA PRO A 97 6.57 8.63 -7.95
C PRO A 97 7.41 8.83 -6.68
N ILE A 98 7.26 7.90 -5.76
CA ILE A 98 7.96 7.89 -4.47
C ILE A 98 8.77 6.61 -4.30
N THR A 99 9.84 6.69 -3.52
CA THR A 99 10.72 5.57 -3.23
C THR A 99 11.36 5.74 -1.86
N ILE A 100 11.54 4.65 -1.13
CA ILE A 100 12.29 4.64 0.12
C ILE A 100 13.69 4.14 -0.17
N ILE A 101 14.72 4.78 0.38
CA ILE A 101 16.09 4.28 0.36
C ILE A 101 16.49 3.93 1.79
N PHE A 102 16.82 2.67 2.01
CA PHE A 102 17.18 2.16 3.33
C PHE A 102 18.69 1.91 3.43
N LEU A 103 19.38 2.65 4.29
CA LEU A 103 20.81 2.49 4.53
C LEU A 103 21.08 1.27 5.43
N LEU A 104 21.79 0.28 4.89
CA LEU A 104 22.13 -0.95 5.62
C LEU A 104 23.30 -0.73 6.58
N ASN A 105 24.39 -0.10 6.13
CA ASN A 105 25.58 0.13 6.95
C ASN A 105 25.79 1.62 7.21
N PRO A 106 25.15 2.20 8.25
CA PRO A 106 25.43 3.57 8.64
C PRO A 106 26.87 3.70 9.14
N THR A 107 27.57 4.75 8.71
CA THR A 107 28.91 5.07 9.20
C THR A 107 28.81 5.37 10.70
N ARG A 108 29.54 4.62 11.53
CA ARG A 108 29.57 4.87 12.97
C ARG A 108 30.30 6.18 13.24
N ASN A 109 29.60 7.16 13.79
CA ASN A 109 30.26 8.34 14.35
C ASN A 109 31.05 7.87 15.57
N THR A 110 32.38 7.97 15.52
CA THR A 110 33.31 7.55 16.58
C THR A 110 33.33 8.49 17.78
N SER A 111 32.40 9.45 17.89
CA SER A 111 32.33 10.35 19.04
C SER A 111 31.63 9.66 20.21
N PHE A 112 32.43 9.15 21.14
CA PHE A 112 32.07 8.57 22.43
C PHE A 112 31.19 7.32 22.40
N GLN A 113 31.82 6.16 22.17
CA GLN A 113 31.24 4.90 22.65
C GLN A 113 31.45 4.82 24.17
N SER A 114 30.35 4.81 24.92
CA SER A 114 30.37 4.47 26.35
C SER A 114 31.08 3.12 26.54
N ALA A 115 31.95 3.01 27.55
CA ALA A 115 32.69 1.79 27.89
C ALA A 115 31.77 0.55 28.04
N ARG A 116 30.48 0.75 28.29
CA ARG A 116 29.45 -0.29 28.35
C ARG A 116 29.27 -1.05 27.01
N HIS A 117 29.37 -0.36 25.87
CA HIS A 117 29.25 -0.99 24.55
C HIS A 117 30.50 -1.75 24.10
N LEU A 118 31.66 -1.49 24.71
CA LEU A 118 32.91 -2.22 24.48
C LEU A 118 32.91 -3.56 25.23
N ALA A 119 32.33 -3.61 26.43
CA ALA A 119 32.23 -4.83 27.22
C ALA A 119 31.27 -5.87 26.61
N GLU A 120 30.18 -5.42 25.97
CA GLU A 120 29.20 -6.32 25.35
C GLU A 120 29.61 -6.84 23.96
N ASN A 121 30.55 -6.17 23.29
CA ASN A 121 31.04 -6.57 21.94
C ASN A 121 32.38 -7.33 21.96
N GLY A 122 32.90 -7.69 23.14
CA GLY A 122 34.20 -8.35 23.31
C GLY A 122 34.27 -9.82 22.85
N ALA A 123 33.18 -10.41 22.39
CA ALA A 123 33.14 -11.82 21.98
C ALA A 123 32.22 -12.05 20.77
N GLY A 124 32.68 -11.72 19.55
CA GLY A 124 32.01 -12.18 18.33
C GLY A 124 32.49 -11.51 17.03
N PRO A 125 32.57 -12.24 15.91
CA PRO A 125 33.05 -11.70 14.64
C PRO A 125 32.01 -10.78 13.99
N ARG A 126 32.42 -9.57 13.60
CA ARG A 126 31.83 -8.72 12.54
C ARG A 126 30.28 -8.65 12.49
N ALA A 127 29.66 -8.05 13.51
CA ALA A 127 28.21 -7.83 13.59
C ALA A 127 27.68 -6.54 12.91
N ASP A 128 28.51 -5.80 12.16
CA ASP A 128 28.15 -4.45 11.68
C ASP A 128 27.11 -4.41 10.55
N GLY A 129 27.01 -5.46 9.73
CA GLY A 129 26.02 -5.54 8.64
C GLY A 129 24.73 -6.29 8.99
N VAL A 130 24.76 -7.13 10.03
CA VAL A 130 23.62 -7.97 10.42
C VAL A 130 22.49 -7.12 11.00
N GLY A 131 22.82 -6.11 11.80
CA GLY A 131 21.82 -5.19 12.36
C GLY A 131 21.11 -4.37 11.30
N GLY A 132 21.83 -3.95 10.25
CA GLY A 132 21.27 -3.20 9.12
C GLY A 132 20.27 -4.01 8.30
N THR A 133 20.66 -5.22 7.91
CA THR A 133 19.79 -6.15 7.18
C THR A 133 18.58 -6.55 8.01
N MET A 134 18.76 -6.82 9.31
CA MET A 134 17.65 -7.15 10.20
C MET A 134 16.66 -5.98 10.33
N ALA A 135 17.15 -4.75 10.49
CA ALA A 135 16.28 -3.56 10.54
C ALA A 135 15.54 -3.32 9.21
N PHE A 136 16.19 -3.58 8.09
CA PHE A 136 15.56 -3.53 6.76
C PHE A 136 14.44 -4.56 6.64
N THR A 137 14.71 -5.82 6.99
CA THR A 137 13.71 -6.90 6.96
C THR A 137 12.56 -6.62 7.92
N LYS A 138 12.83 -6.08 9.11
CA LYS A 138 11.79 -5.64 10.05
C LYS A 138 10.89 -4.59 9.42
N LEU A 139 11.47 -3.54 8.83
CA LEU A 139 10.68 -2.51 8.14
C LEU A 139 9.82 -3.11 7.01
N GLN A 140 10.38 -4.02 6.21
CA GLN A 140 9.62 -4.70 5.15
C GLN A 140 8.43 -5.49 5.72
N ALA A 141 8.64 -6.26 6.78
CA ALA A 141 7.57 -7.03 7.42
C ALA A 141 6.45 -6.13 7.94
N GLU A 142 6.80 -5.05 8.65
CA GLU A 142 5.83 -4.08 9.16
C GLU A 142 5.05 -3.37 8.04
N MET A 143 5.73 -3.00 6.95
CA MET A 143 5.07 -2.40 5.80
C MET A 143 4.12 -3.38 5.09
N MET A 144 4.48 -4.66 5.00
CA MET A 144 3.62 -5.69 4.40
C MET A 144 2.38 -6.01 5.25
N ASN A 145 2.50 -5.90 6.58
CA ASN A 145 1.38 -6.12 7.49
C ASN A 145 0.41 -4.94 7.56
N SER A 146 0.81 -3.76 7.07
CA SER A 146 -0.03 -2.55 7.11
C SER A 146 -0.85 -2.41 5.84
N ILE A 147 -2.16 -2.64 5.95
CA ILE A 147 -3.14 -2.48 4.85
C ILE A 147 -3.22 -1.01 4.38
N LEU A 148 -2.82 -0.07 5.24
CA LEU A 148 -2.89 1.37 4.97
C LEU A 148 -1.71 1.90 4.18
N LEU A 149 -0.63 1.11 4.03
CA LEU A 149 0.56 1.53 3.30
C LEU A 149 0.49 1.05 1.85
N PRO A 150 0.54 1.96 0.86
CA PRO A 150 0.64 1.54 -0.53
C PRO A 150 1.98 0.85 -0.77
N HIS A 151 2.06 0.07 -1.85
CA HIS A 151 3.28 -0.62 -2.24
C HIS A 151 4.36 0.36 -2.72
N ILE A 152 5.17 0.86 -1.78
CA ILE A 152 6.30 1.77 -2.04
C ILE A 152 7.58 0.95 -2.19
N PRO A 153 8.36 1.13 -3.28
CA PRO A 153 9.61 0.43 -3.44
C PRO A 153 10.63 0.87 -2.37
N ILE A 154 11.26 -0.10 -1.71
CA ILE A 154 12.34 0.12 -0.74
C ILE A 154 13.66 -0.37 -1.36
N LEU A 155 14.57 0.56 -1.60
CA LEU A 155 15.88 0.28 -2.20
C LEU A 155 16.93 0.13 -1.10
N PRO A 156 17.58 -1.04 -0.97
CA PRO A 156 18.68 -1.20 -0.05
C PRO A 156 19.91 -0.41 -0.53
N LEU A 157 20.48 0.38 0.38
CA LEU A 157 21.69 1.16 0.17
C LEU A 157 22.80 0.62 1.07
N HIS A 158 23.84 0.05 0.47
CA HIS A 158 24.88 -0.63 1.25
C HIS A 158 25.83 0.34 1.96
N ARG A 159 26.13 1.49 1.33
CA ARG A 159 26.99 2.55 1.85
C ARG A 159 26.47 3.91 1.42
N VAL A 160 26.66 4.89 2.28
CA VAL A 160 26.22 6.28 2.05
C VAL A 160 26.83 6.88 0.77
N ASP A 161 28.09 6.56 0.48
CA ASP A 161 28.82 7.09 -0.69
C ASP A 161 28.20 6.66 -2.03
N SER A 162 27.45 5.55 -2.05
CA SER A 162 26.77 5.02 -3.24
C SER A 162 25.39 5.63 -3.48
N LEU A 163 24.90 6.48 -2.56
CA LEU A 163 23.59 7.11 -2.67
C LEU A 163 23.42 7.91 -3.97
N PRO A 164 24.38 8.75 -4.40
CA PRO A 164 24.17 9.54 -5.62
C PRO A 164 24.05 8.67 -6.88
N THR A 165 24.85 7.60 -6.96
CA THR A 165 24.75 6.62 -8.05
C THR A 165 23.42 5.88 -8.02
N LEU A 166 22.92 5.52 -6.84
CA LEU A 166 21.61 4.88 -6.68
C LEU A 166 20.47 5.81 -7.12
N LEU A 167 20.49 7.08 -6.69
CA LEU A 167 19.52 8.10 -7.10
C LEU A 167 19.48 8.25 -8.63
N GLN A 168 20.66 8.38 -9.26
CA GLN A 168 20.77 8.53 -10.71
C GLN A 168 20.27 7.31 -11.47
N SER A 169 20.71 6.11 -11.08
CA SER A 169 20.29 4.86 -11.74
C SER A 169 18.78 4.62 -11.60
N HIS A 170 18.19 4.96 -10.46
CA HIS A 170 16.75 4.83 -10.26
C HIS A 170 15.97 5.87 -11.06
N ALA A 171 16.38 7.15 -11.01
CA ALA A 171 15.74 8.23 -11.76
C ALA A 171 15.82 8.02 -13.28
N ALA A 172 16.91 7.44 -13.79
CA ALA A 172 17.06 7.10 -15.20
C ALA A 172 15.97 6.15 -15.73
N LYS A 173 15.37 5.31 -14.86
CA LYS A 173 14.22 4.48 -15.24
C LYS A 173 13.00 5.33 -15.59
N TYR A 174 12.80 6.44 -14.87
CA TYR A 174 11.66 7.33 -15.07
C TYR A 174 11.89 8.34 -16.21
N LEU A 175 13.14 8.70 -16.51
CA LEU A 175 13.48 9.58 -17.64
C LEU A 175 13.18 8.94 -19.00
N ASN A 176 13.37 7.63 -19.13
CA ASN A 176 13.17 6.89 -20.37
C ASN A 176 11.74 6.36 -20.55
N HIS A 177 10.93 6.39 -19.49
CA HIS A 177 9.51 6.11 -19.61
C HIS A 177 8.80 7.37 -20.08
N LYS A 178 8.38 7.39 -21.36
CA LYS A 178 7.22 8.21 -21.75
C LYS A 178 6.13 7.97 -20.70
N PRO A 179 5.40 8.99 -20.24
CA PRO A 179 4.31 8.81 -19.29
C PRO A 179 3.28 7.89 -19.93
N HIS A 180 3.48 6.59 -19.76
CA HIS A 180 2.44 5.62 -19.95
C HIS A 180 1.51 5.92 -18.79
N PRO A 181 0.21 6.17 -19.03
CA PRO A 181 -0.75 6.30 -17.96
C PRO A 181 -0.81 4.95 -17.25
N THR A 182 0.12 4.71 -16.32
CA THR A 182 0.03 3.68 -15.30
C THR A 182 -0.87 4.22 -14.20
N ARG A 183 -2.06 4.69 -14.59
CA ARG A 183 -3.22 4.21 -13.87
C ARG A 183 -3.34 2.78 -14.36
N SER A 184 -3.17 1.82 -13.46
CA SER A 184 -4.11 0.70 -13.50
C SER A 184 -5.48 1.37 -13.56
N THR A 185 -6.05 1.50 -14.76
CA THR A 185 -7.41 2.01 -14.93
C THR A 185 -8.40 1.01 -14.36
N THR A 186 -7.93 -0.20 -14.04
CA THR A 186 -8.65 -1.20 -13.28
C THR A 186 -8.91 -0.66 -11.87
N THR A 187 -10.08 -0.11 -11.71
CA THR A 187 -10.66 0.24 -10.41
C THR A 187 -11.00 -1.05 -9.66
N SER A 188 -11.19 -0.97 -8.34
CA SER A 188 -11.72 -2.10 -7.55
C SER A 188 -13.04 -2.64 -8.12
N ARG A 189 -13.82 -1.77 -8.76
CA ARG A 189 -15.04 -2.10 -9.48
C ARG A 189 -14.77 -2.95 -10.74
N ASP A 190 -13.70 -2.66 -11.48
CA ASP A 190 -13.32 -3.43 -12.66
C ASP A 190 -12.77 -4.81 -12.27
N LEU A 191 -12.11 -4.93 -11.12
CA LEU A 191 -11.73 -6.23 -10.56
C LEU A 191 -12.96 -7.00 -10.06
N MET A 192 -13.91 -6.31 -9.41
CA MET A 192 -15.14 -6.92 -8.94
C MET A 192 -15.92 -7.55 -10.09
N GLN A 193 -15.98 -6.92 -11.27
CA GLN A 193 -16.60 -7.49 -12.47
C GLN A 193 -16.06 -8.87 -12.85
N LEU A 194 -14.84 -9.22 -12.45
CA LEU A 194 -14.20 -10.49 -12.74
C LEU A 194 -14.47 -11.56 -11.67
N CYS A 195 -15.14 -11.22 -10.56
CA CYS A 195 -15.47 -12.15 -9.48
C CYS A 195 -16.69 -13.03 -9.81
N THR A 196 -16.66 -13.69 -10.96
CA THR A 196 -17.70 -14.60 -11.47
C THR A 196 -17.06 -15.61 -12.41
N LEU A 197 -17.56 -16.85 -12.47
CA LEU A 197 -17.02 -17.90 -13.36
C LEU A 197 -17.40 -17.72 -14.83
N ARG A 198 -18.25 -16.74 -15.15
CA ARG A 198 -18.76 -16.49 -16.50
C ARG A 198 -18.11 -15.25 -17.12
N GLN A 199 -18.82 -14.62 -18.04
CA GLN A 199 -18.43 -13.32 -18.58
C GLN A 199 -18.34 -12.28 -17.45
N PRO A 200 -17.49 -11.25 -17.61
CA PRO A 200 -17.43 -10.14 -16.65
C PRO A 200 -18.82 -9.60 -16.36
N MET A 201 -19.11 -9.37 -15.07
CA MET A 201 -20.42 -8.89 -14.65
C MET A 201 -20.75 -7.56 -15.31
N GLN A 202 -22.03 -7.35 -15.60
CA GLN A 202 -22.47 -6.06 -16.10
C GLN A 202 -22.31 -4.98 -15.03
N GLY A 203 -22.18 -3.72 -15.48
CA GLY A 203 -22.02 -2.58 -14.58
C GLY A 203 -23.15 -2.44 -13.55
N PHE A 204 -24.37 -2.85 -13.92
CA PHE A 204 -25.52 -2.92 -13.02
C PHE A 204 -25.30 -3.94 -11.89
N THR A 205 -24.99 -5.19 -12.23
CA THR A 205 -24.71 -6.27 -11.25
C THR A 205 -23.60 -5.87 -10.28
N THR A 206 -22.56 -5.20 -10.79
CA THR A 206 -21.45 -4.70 -9.97
C THR A 206 -21.87 -3.60 -9.00
N ASN A 207 -22.75 -2.68 -9.42
CA ASN A 207 -23.34 -1.67 -8.51
C ASN A 207 -24.14 -2.33 -7.40
N VAL A 208 -25.03 -3.26 -7.78
CA VAL A 208 -25.89 -3.93 -6.80
C VAL A 208 -25.05 -4.70 -5.78
N LEU A 209 -23.97 -5.35 -6.22
CA LEU A 209 -23.01 -5.99 -5.31
C LEU A 209 -22.34 -5.01 -4.35
N SER A 210 -21.80 -3.89 -4.87
CA SER A 210 -21.15 -2.89 -4.02
C SER A 210 -22.10 -2.23 -3.02
N ASP A 211 -23.38 -2.12 -3.38
CA ASP A 211 -24.40 -1.52 -2.52
C ASP A 211 -24.96 -2.54 -1.51
N THR A 212 -24.85 -3.84 -1.80
CA THR A 212 -25.35 -4.92 -0.93
C THR A 212 -24.33 -5.36 0.12
N PHE A 213 -23.03 -5.23 -0.18
CA PHE A 213 -21.95 -5.65 0.71
C PHE A 213 -21.01 -4.49 1.04
N ASP A 214 -20.83 -4.23 2.33
CA ASP A 214 -19.99 -3.13 2.83
C ASP A 214 -18.49 -3.38 2.58
N ASN A 215 -18.09 -4.65 2.40
CA ASN A 215 -16.72 -5.05 2.13
C ASN A 215 -16.65 -6.40 1.40
N LEU A 216 -15.48 -6.68 0.79
CA LEU A 216 -15.23 -7.90 0.02
C LEU A 216 -15.23 -9.16 0.90
N HIS A 217 -14.84 -9.03 2.17
CA HIS A 217 -14.78 -10.14 3.11
C HIS A 217 -16.18 -10.69 3.42
N ASP A 218 -17.15 -9.82 3.71
CA ASP A 218 -18.54 -10.21 3.99
C ASP A 218 -19.21 -10.83 2.77
N MET A 219 -18.87 -10.32 1.58
CA MET A 219 -19.30 -10.88 0.30
C MET A 219 -18.75 -12.30 0.11
N ALA A 220 -17.43 -12.48 0.24
CA ALA A 220 -16.80 -13.80 0.12
C ALA A 220 -17.38 -14.79 1.15
N GLN A 221 -17.58 -14.35 2.40
CA GLN A 221 -18.17 -15.19 3.45
C GLN A 221 -19.63 -15.57 3.16
N ALA A 222 -20.43 -14.66 2.59
CA ALA A 222 -21.80 -14.96 2.18
C ALA A 222 -21.84 -16.00 1.05
N MET A 223 -20.97 -15.83 0.06
CA MET A 223 -20.95 -16.60 -1.18
C MET A 223 -20.30 -17.98 -1.03
N SER A 224 -19.24 -18.10 -0.24
CA SER A 224 -18.55 -19.38 0.00
C SER A 224 -19.22 -20.26 1.05
N ARG A 225 -20.34 -19.81 1.64
CA ARG A 225 -21.06 -20.55 2.67
C ARG A 225 -22.21 -21.34 2.04
N PRO A 226 -22.33 -22.66 2.31
CA PRO A 226 -23.45 -23.45 1.81
C PRO A 226 -24.76 -22.85 2.33
N PRO A 227 -25.82 -22.75 1.50
CA PRO A 227 -27.10 -22.14 1.89
C PRO A 227 -27.76 -22.80 3.11
N ASN A 228 -27.31 -23.99 3.50
CA ASN A 228 -27.91 -24.82 4.56
C ASN A 228 -26.94 -25.20 5.70
N ALA A 229 -25.79 -24.54 5.83
CA ALA A 229 -24.86 -24.85 6.92
C ALA A 229 -25.15 -24.00 8.17
N PRO A 230 -25.56 -24.60 9.31
CA PRO A 230 -25.75 -23.86 10.55
C PRO A 230 -24.45 -23.16 10.94
N ALA A 231 -24.55 -21.95 11.51
CA ALA A 231 -23.39 -21.12 11.87
C ALA A 231 -22.52 -21.75 12.96
N SER A 232 -23.03 -22.80 13.60
CA SER A 232 -22.42 -23.49 14.72
C SER A 232 -22.87 -24.94 14.70
N SER A 233 -21.94 -25.85 15.02
CA SER A 233 -22.23 -27.27 15.25
C SER A 233 -22.91 -27.55 16.60
N SER A 234 -23.30 -26.49 17.33
CA SER A 234 -24.03 -26.61 18.58
C SER A 234 -25.43 -27.19 18.35
N PRO A 235 -25.88 -28.16 19.17
CA PRO A 235 -27.24 -28.69 19.10
C PRO A 235 -28.32 -27.60 19.15
N THR A 236 -28.07 -26.52 19.89
CA THR A 236 -28.99 -25.38 20.01
C THR A 236 -29.08 -24.57 18.72
N ALA A 237 -27.97 -24.39 18.01
CA ALA A 237 -27.93 -23.66 16.74
C ALA A 237 -28.59 -24.47 15.60
N ILE A 238 -28.44 -25.80 15.64
CA ILE A 238 -29.10 -26.72 14.71
C ILE A 238 -30.62 -26.72 14.95
N ALA A 239 -31.06 -26.73 16.22
CA ALA A 239 -32.48 -26.67 16.57
C ALA A 239 -33.12 -25.32 16.18
N ALA A 240 -32.41 -24.21 16.38
CA ALA A 240 -32.87 -22.88 15.95
C ALA A 240 -32.99 -22.79 14.43
N PHE A 241 -32.04 -23.37 13.68
CA PHE A 241 -32.10 -23.46 12.21
C PHE A 241 -33.27 -24.32 11.71
N ALA A 242 -33.53 -25.46 12.36
CA ALA A 242 -34.66 -26.32 12.01
C ALA A 242 -36.01 -25.60 12.21
N LEU A 243 -36.14 -24.81 13.28
CA LEU A 243 -37.31 -23.99 13.53
C LEU A 243 -37.47 -22.87 12.50
N ASP A 244 -36.38 -22.23 12.07
CA ASP A 244 -36.39 -21.18 11.06
C ASP A 244 -36.86 -21.71 9.69
N ILE A 245 -36.35 -22.87 9.25
CA ILE A 245 -36.80 -23.55 8.02
C ILE A 245 -38.29 -23.90 8.08
N LEU A 246 -38.76 -24.43 9.20
CA LEU A 246 -40.16 -24.81 9.37
C LEU A 246 -41.10 -23.61 9.50
N SER A 247 -40.56 -22.41 9.77
CA SER A 247 -41.32 -21.17 9.95
C SER A 247 -41.43 -20.30 8.69
N GLN A 248 -40.81 -20.70 7.56
CA GLN A 248 -40.91 -19.92 6.33
C GLN A 248 -42.36 -19.89 5.81
N PRO A 249 -43.00 -18.71 5.70
CA PRO A 249 -44.35 -18.62 5.18
C PRO A 249 -44.35 -18.82 3.67
N ILE A 250 -45.26 -19.67 3.20
CA ILE A 250 -45.78 -19.65 1.83
C ILE A 250 -46.29 -18.23 1.55
N GLU A 251 -45.82 -17.67 0.42
CA GLU A 251 -46.08 -16.34 -0.11
C GLU A 251 -47.38 -15.69 0.39
N ARG A 252 -47.28 -14.74 1.33
CA ARG A 252 -48.39 -13.88 1.72
C ARG A 252 -48.36 -12.61 0.86
N TRP A 253 -49.28 -12.56 -0.09
CA TRP A 253 -49.71 -11.33 -0.74
C TRP A 253 -50.50 -10.51 0.29
N ASP A 254 -50.28 -9.20 0.38
CA ASP A 254 -51.16 -8.32 1.13
C ASP A 254 -52.34 -7.87 0.25
N GLU A 255 -53.45 -7.49 0.90
CA GLU A 255 -54.71 -7.14 0.23
C GLU A 255 -54.62 -5.89 -0.66
N ASN A 256 -53.47 -5.22 -0.70
CA ASN A 256 -53.23 -4.01 -1.49
C ASN A 256 -52.23 -4.22 -2.64
N GLY A 257 -51.79 -5.46 -2.92
CA GLY A 257 -50.97 -5.77 -4.10
C GLY A 257 -49.65 -4.99 -4.17
N THR A 258 -49.11 -4.55 -3.02
CA THR A 258 -47.89 -3.74 -2.99
C THR A 258 -46.76 -4.57 -2.39
N LEU A 259 -45.67 -4.76 -3.15
CA LEU A 259 -44.47 -5.49 -2.73
C LEU A 259 -43.82 -4.81 -1.52
N ARG A 260 -44.11 -5.29 -0.31
CA ARG A 260 -43.33 -4.94 0.89
C ARG A 260 -41.93 -5.51 0.76
N MET A 261 -40.94 -4.65 0.54
CA MET A 261 -39.53 -5.02 0.64
C MET A 261 -39.18 -5.27 2.12
N SER A 262 -39.43 -6.47 2.61
CA SER A 262 -38.82 -6.93 3.87
C SER A 262 -37.32 -7.09 3.60
N SER A 263 -36.54 -6.08 3.98
CA SER A 263 -35.11 -5.92 3.67
C SER A 263 -34.30 -5.68 4.94
N ASP A 264 -34.66 -6.30 6.06
CA ASP A 264 -33.98 -6.10 7.35
C ASP A 264 -33.44 -7.40 7.94
N ASP A 265 -32.92 -8.31 7.10
CA ASP A 265 -31.96 -9.31 7.59
C ASP A 265 -30.54 -8.81 7.27
N PRO A 266 -29.85 -8.16 8.24
CA PRO A 266 -28.50 -7.66 8.05
C PRO A 266 -27.49 -8.79 7.91
N SER A 267 -27.90 -10.05 8.09
CA SER A 267 -27.01 -11.19 7.95
C SER A 267 -26.46 -11.30 6.52
N PRO A 268 -25.23 -11.84 6.35
CA PRO A 268 -24.66 -12.09 5.02
C PRO A 268 -25.56 -12.94 4.11
N GLN A 269 -26.39 -13.82 4.69
CA GLN A 269 -27.34 -14.66 3.95
C GLN A 269 -28.62 -13.91 3.53
N GLY A 270 -29.11 -12.99 4.37
CA GLY A 270 -30.20 -12.07 4.00
C GLY A 270 -29.81 -11.18 2.82
N ARG A 271 -28.58 -10.67 2.84
CA ARG A 271 -27.98 -9.89 1.75
C ARG A 271 -27.84 -10.71 0.44
N LEU A 272 -27.43 -11.98 0.53
CA LEU A 272 -27.37 -12.87 -0.63
C LEU A 272 -28.76 -13.16 -1.24
N LYS A 273 -29.80 -13.32 -0.41
CA LYS A 273 -31.20 -13.46 -0.88
C LYS A 273 -31.67 -12.19 -1.59
N THR A 274 -31.32 -11.01 -1.08
CA THR A 274 -31.62 -9.73 -1.71
C THR A 274 -30.92 -9.60 -3.07
N LEU A 275 -29.64 -9.97 -3.14
CA LEU A 275 -28.89 -9.99 -4.40
C LEU A 275 -29.53 -10.93 -5.43
N LYS A 276 -29.93 -12.15 -5.01
CA LYS A 276 -30.61 -13.14 -5.88
C LYS A 276 -31.90 -12.59 -6.48
N ARG A 277 -32.63 -11.76 -5.74
CA ARG A 277 -33.86 -11.11 -6.20
C ARG A 277 -33.60 -9.95 -7.17
N LEU A 278 -32.52 -9.19 -6.98
CA LEU A 278 -32.20 -7.99 -7.77
C LEU A 278 -31.48 -8.30 -9.09
N VAL A 279 -30.55 -9.25 -9.04
CA VAL A 279 -29.66 -9.60 -10.17
C VAL A 279 -30.17 -10.83 -10.92
N GLY A 280 -30.94 -11.68 -10.23
CA GLY A 280 -31.46 -12.93 -10.77
C GLY A 280 -30.61 -14.14 -10.36
N GLN A 281 -31.26 -15.31 -10.42
CA GLN A 281 -30.71 -16.55 -9.90
C GLN A 281 -29.46 -17.02 -10.66
N ALA A 282 -29.48 -16.99 -12.00
CA ALA A 282 -28.40 -17.54 -12.82
C ALA A 282 -27.09 -16.74 -12.71
N GLU A 283 -27.17 -15.41 -12.56
CA GLU A 283 -26.00 -14.56 -12.32
C GLU A 283 -25.49 -14.72 -10.89
N THR A 284 -26.40 -14.84 -9.92
CA THR A 284 -26.03 -15.04 -8.51
C THR A 284 -25.33 -16.38 -8.28
N GLU A 285 -25.78 -17.44 -8.92
CA GLU A 285 -25.13 -18.76 -8.84
C GLU A 285 -23.72 -18.72 -9.43
N ALA A 286 -23.51 -18.05 -10.57
CA ALA A 286 -22.18 -17.92 -11.17
C ALA A 286 -21.17 -17.16 -10.27
N MET A 287 -21.65 -16.21 -9.47
CA MET A 287 -20.84 -15.52 -8.45
C MET A 287 -20.55 -16.44 -7.26
N VAL A 288 -21.57 -17.13 -6.74
CA VAL A 288 -21.42 -18.08 -5.62
C VAL A 288 -20.42 -19.18 -5.96
N ASP A 289 -20.48 -19.71 -7.19
CA ASP A 289 -19.59 -20.77 -7.63
C ASP A 289 -18.14 -20.26 -7.74
N PHE A 290 -17.91 -19.03 -8.24
CA PHE A 290 -16.59 -18.40 -8.25
C PHE A 290 -15.95 -18.36 -6.87
N TRP A 291 -16.69 -17.85 -5.88
CA TRP A 291 -16.19 -17.75 -4.51
C TRP A 291 -16.09 -19.09 -3.80
N ARG A 292 -16.74 -20.14 -4.31
CA ARG A 292 -16.58 -21.51 -3.81
C ARG A 292 -15.30 -22.14 -4.37
N GLU A 293 -15.06 -22.02 -5.66
CA GLU A 293 -13.84 -22.52 -6.30
C GLU A 293 -12.59 -21.84 -5.74
N GLU A 294 -12.60 -20.51 -5.57
CA GLU A 294 -11.47 -19.76 -5.00
C GLU A 294 -11.18 -20.12 -3.53
N LYS A 295 -12.15 -20.65 -2.78
CA LYS A 295 -11.93 -21.10 -1.40
C LYS A 295 -11.26 -22.47 -1.32
N GLU A 296 -11.38 -23.28 -2.38
CA GLU A 296 -10.79 -24.62 -2.45
C GLU A 296 -9.33 -24.62 -2.97
N LEU A 297 -8.86 -23.47 -3.47
CA LEU A 297 -7.47 -23.19 -3.87
C LEU A 297 -6.60 -22.75 -2.69
#